data_AF-A0A7C3DFW2-F1
#
_entry.id   AF-A0A7C3DFW2-F1
#
_cell.length_a   1.000
_cell.length_b   1.000
_cell.length_c   1.000
_cell.angle_alpha   90.00
_cell.angle_beta   90.00
_cell.angle_gamma   90.00
#
_symmetry.space_group_name_H-M   'P 1'
#
loop_
_entity.id
_entity.type
_entity.pdbx_description
1 polymer ?
#
loop_
_entity_poly.entity_id
_entity_poly.type
_entity_poly.pdbx_seq_one_letter_code
_entity_poly.pdbx_strand_id
1 'polypeptide(L)' 'MKVVGTRRRTDLAAGLAPETALRRAALLQAQAERLNPYPRPRGFVFKARTWEDYARWRLAQSNPRLW' A
#
# COMPACT_ATOMS: atom_id res chain seq x y z
N MET A 1 43.55 -1.83 -20.47
CA MET A 1 42.22 -1.23 -20.22
C MET A 1 41.66 -1.84 -18.93
N LYS A 2 41.58 -1.08 -17.83
CA LYS A 2 41.13 -1.60 -16.53
C LYS A 2 39.63 -1.35 -16.41
N VAL A 3 38.82 -2.38 -16.59
CA VAL A 3 37.36 -2.31 -16.37
C VAL A 3 37.12 -2.20 -14.87
N VAL A 4 36.67 -1.02 -14.41
CA VAL A 4 36.22 -0.79 -13.03
C VAL A 4 34.70 -0.74 -13.06
N GLY A 5 34.06 -1.65 -12.33
CA GLY A 5 32.61 -1.63 -12.12
C GLY A 5 31.81 -2.65 -12.91
N THR A 6 32.19 -3.94 -12.87
CA THR A 6 31.21 -5.01 -13.10
C THR A 6 30.32 -5.10 -11.86
N ARG A 7 29.30 -4.21 -11.75
CA ARG A 7 28.21 -4.43 -10.82
C ARG A 7 27.60 -5.77 -11.20
N ARG A 8 27.82 -6.78 -10.35
CA ARG A 8 27.17 -8.08 -10.40
C ARG A 8 25.65 -7.85 -10.56
N ARG A 9 25.13 -8.03 -11.78
CA ARG A 9 23.69 -8.22 -12.05
C ARG A 9 23.28 -9.65 -11.64
N THR A 10 23.89 -10.23 -10.61
CA THR A 10 23.76 -11.66 -10.31
C THR A 10 22.49 -12.03 -9.55
N ASP A 11 21.72 -11.06 -9.06
CA ASP A 11 20.68 -11.39 -8.07
C ASP A 11 19.26 -11.23 -8.62
N LEU A 12 19.10 -10.62 -9.81
CA LEU A 12 17.80 -10.55 -10.50
C LEU A 12 17.67 -11.54 -11.66
N ALA A 13 18.79 -11.99 -12.24
CA ALA A 13 18.78 -12.98 -13.32
C ALA A 13 18.77 -14.44 -12.79
N ALA A 14 19.12 -14.66 -11.52
CA ALA A 14 19.10 -15.96 -10.88
C ALA A 14 17.77 -16.17 -10.13
N GLY A 15 16.70 -16.43 -10.90
CA GLY A 15 15.53 -17.20 -10.49
C GLY A 15 15.09 -17.10 -9.03
N LEU A 16 14.70 -15.91 -8.57
CA LEU A 16 13.82 -15.86 -7.40
C LEU A 16 12.49 -16.48 -7.82
N ALA A 17 12.19 -17.65 -7.26
CA ALA A 17 10.90 -18.30 -7.45
C ALA A 17 9.78 -17.27 -7.23
N PRO A 18 8.76 -17.19 -8.11
CA PRO A 18 7.73 -16.14 -8.07
C PRO A 18 7.11 -15.92 -6.68
N GLU A 19 6.95 -17.01 -5.91
CA GLU A 19 6.42 -17.03 -4.55
C GLU A 19 7.33 -16.29 -3.58
N THR A 20 8.66 -16.40 -3.76
CA THR A 20 9.65 -15.70 -2.92
C THR A 20 9.66 -14.21 -3.22
N ALA A 21 9.49 -13.83 -4.49
CA ALA A 21 9.36 -12.43 -4.89
C ALA A 21 8.07 -11.81 -4.32
N LEU A 22 6.94 -12.52 -4.42
CA LEU A 22 5.66 -12.10 -3.82
C LEU A 22 5.76 -11.93 -2.30
N ARG A 23 6.37 -12.89 -1.60
CA ARG A 23 6.57 -12.80 -0.15
C ARG A 23 7.41 -11.58 0.24
N ARG A 24 8.49 -11.30 -0.51
CA ARG A 24 9.33 -10.12 -0.30
C ARG A 24 8.55 -8.83 -0.56
N ALA A 25 7.80 -8.76 -1.65
CA ALA A 25 6.97 -7.60 -1.97
C ALA A 25 5.93 -7.30 -0.88
N ALA A 26 5.28 -8.35 -0.35
CA ALA A 26 4.32 -8.20 0.74
C ALA A 26 4.95 -7.66 2.03
N LEU A 27 6.13 -8.15 2.41
CA LEU A 27 6.87 -7.66 3.58
C LEU A 27 7.29 -6.19 3.42
N LEU A 28 7.81 -5.84 2.24
CA LEU A 28 8.21 -4.46 1.93
C LEU A 28 7.00 -3.53 1.94
N GLN A 29 5.88 -3.93 1.34
CA GLN A 29 4.64 -3.16 1.37
C GLN A 29 4.16 -2.94 2.82
N ALA A 30 4.18 -3.98 3.66
CA ALA A 30 3.77 -3.86 5.06
C ALA A 30 4.67 -2.89 5.84
N GLN A 31 5.98 -2.90 5.60
CA GLN A 31 6.92 -1.94 6.20
C GLN A 31 6.68 -0.52 5.69
N ALA A 32 6.44 -0.35 4.39
CA ALA A 32 6.11 0.95 3.81
C ALA A 32 4.82 1.52 4.41
N GLU A 33 3.77 0.71 4.57
CA GLU A 33 2.52 1.13 5.21
C GLU A 33 2.70 1.52 6.67
N ARG A 34 3.63 0.88 7.40
CA ARG A 34 3.95 1.26 8.79
C ARG A 34 4.63 2.63 8.89
N LEU A 35 5.43 2.99 7.89
CA LEU A 35 6.13 4.27 7.81
C LEU A 35 5.32 5.35 7.08
N ASN A 36 4.22 4.97 6.44
CA ASN A 36 3.41 5.87 5.63
C ASN A 36 2.76 6.94 6.53
N PRO A 37 3.10 8.24 6.38
CA PRO A 37 2.46 9.31 7.15
C PRO A 37 0.97 9.44 6.83
N TYR A 38 0.51 8.78 5.77
CA TYR A 38 -0.87 8.78 5.29
C TYR A 38 -1.39 7.34 5.18
N PRO A 39 -1.73 6.68 6.30
CA PRO A 39 -2.18 5.28 6.28
C PRO A 39 -3.36 5.11 5.32
N ARG A 40 -3.43 3.93 4.66
CA ARG A 40 -4.59 3.60 3.82
C ARG A 40 -5.88 3.85 4.62
N PRO A 41 -6.90 4.47 4.02
CA PRO A 41 -8.17 4.62 4.68
C PRO A 41 -8.65 3.21 5.07
N ARG A 42 -8.76 2.94 6.38
CA ARG A 42 -9.47 1.75 6.85
C ARG A 42 -10.88 1.93 6.31
N GLY A 43 -11.30 1.04 5.41
CA GLY A 43 -12.62 1.12 4.78
C GLY A 43 -13.69 1.20 5.86
N PHE A 44 -14.14 2.41 6.18
CA PHE A 44 -15.17 2.65 7.16
C PHE A 44 -16.48 2.59 6.40
N VAL A 45 -17.25 1.51 6.60
CA VAL A 45 -18.55 1.36 5.99
C VAL A 45 -19.58 1.87 7.00
N PHE A 46 -20.12 3.06 6.77
CA PHE A 46 -21.28 3.56 7.50
C PHE A 46 -22.55 2.99 6.88
N LYS A 47 -23.27 2.16 7.63
CA LYS A 47 -24.61 1.67 7.23
C LYS A 47 -25.68 2.57 7.85
N ALA A 48 -26.25 3.44 7.02
CA ALA A 48 -27.40 4.26 7.41
C ALA A 48 -28.71 3.48 7.19
N ARG A 49 -29.74 3.83 7.98
CA ARG A 49 -31.09 3.25 7.84
C ARG A 49 -31.86 3.86 6.67
N THR A 50 -31.60 5.14 6.37
CA THR A 50 -32.15 5.85 5.20
C THR A 50 -31.05 6.63 4.48
N TRP A 51 -31.37 7.10 3.28
CA TRP A 51 -30.48 7.97 2.52
C TRP A 51 -30.22 9.30 3.22
N GLU A 52 -31.22 9.93 3.86
CA GLU A 52 -31.02 11.21 4.55
C GLU A 52 -30.02 11.09 5.71
N ASP A 53 -30.04 9.97 6.43
CA ASP A 53 -29.09 9.71 7.52
C ASP A 53 -27.66 9.51 7.01
N TYR A 54 -27.50 8.86 5.86
CA TYR A 54 -26.21 8.78 5.17
C TYR A 54 -25.72 10.16 4.74
N ALA A 55 -26.59 10.97 4.12
CA ALA A 55 -26.24 12.30 3.65
C ALA A 55 -25.81 13.22 4.81
N ARG A 56 -26.53 13.18 5.92
CA ARG A 56 -26.19 13.93 7.15
C ARG A 56 -24.86 13.50 7.75
N TRP A 57 -24.62 12.18 7.84
CA TRP A 57 -23.34 11.64 8.28
C TRP A 57 -22.19 12.09 7.36
N ARG A 58 -22.38 12.01 6.04
CA ARG A 58 -21.39 12.42 5.03
C ARG A 58 -21.02 13.90 5.15
N LEU A 59 -22.02 14.78 5.30
CA LEU A 59 -21.81 16.23 5.44
C LEU A 59 -21.12 16.61 6.76
N ALA A 60 -21.28 15.80 7.82
CA ALA A 60 -20.62 16.01 9.09
C ALA A 60 -19.14 15.58 9.09
N GLN A 61 -18.66 14.88 8.06
CA GLN A 61 -17.27 14.44 8.01
C GLN A 61 -16.33 15.57 7.58
N SER A 62 -15.43 15.95 8.49
CA SER A 62 -14.35 16.91 8.22
C SER A 62 -13.17 16.28 7.47
N ASN A 63 -13.12 14.94 7.41
CA ASN A 63 -12.04 14.20 6.78
C ASN A 63 -12.35 13.93 5.30
N PRO A 64 -11.55 14.46 4.35
CA PRO A 64 -11.78 14.27 2.92
C PRO A 64 -11.60 12.81 2.44
N ARG A 65 -11.13 11.90 3.30
CA ARG A 65 -10.87 10.48 2.98
C ARG A 65 -12.02 9.53 3.34
N LEU A 66 -13.13 10.05 3.87
CA LEU A 66 -14.33 9.26 4.22
C LEU A 66 -15.44 9.36 3.16
N TRP A 67 -15.15 9.97 2.01
CA TRP A 67 -16.06 10.08 0.87
C TRP A 67 -15.89 8.92 -0.11
#